data_AF-A0A1X7HL20-F1
#
_entry.id   AF-A0A1X7HL20-F1
#
_cell.length_a   1.000
_cell.length_b   1.000
_cell.length_c   1.000
_cell.angle_alpha   90.00
_cell.angle_beta   90.00
_cell.angle_gamma   90.00
#
_symmetry.space_group_name_H-M   'P 1'
#
loop_
_entity.id
_entity.type
_entity.pdbx_description
1 polymer ?
#
loop_
_entity_poly.entity_id
_entity_poly.type
_entity_poly.pdbx_seq_one_letter_code
_entity_poly.pdbx_strand_id
1 'polypeptide(L)'
;MKHWIGRRVVVQRRDGTKVAVEGVLKIWDSVHEKLVIVPGDVVVPFHAIAKIERADRSPSLNSIGYKINHSIQFDNAVYFRSHVMVWRGDSLAASQAILTAHDAETVTLSNGIRLRKDEHSFVVRSLRGRV
;
A
#
# COMPACT_ATOMS: atom_id res chain seq x y z
N MET A 1 18.96 17.52 -8.87
CA MET A 1 18.29 16.20 -8.92
C MET A 1 18.71 15.20 -7.82
N LYS A 2 19.67 15.53 -6.94
CA LYS A 2 20.03 14.68 -5.79
C LYS A 2 18.90 14.44 -4.77
N HIS A 3 17.86 15.27 -4.76
CA HIS A 3 16.71 15.13 -3.84
C HIS A 3 15.87 13.87 -4.08
N TRP A 4 16.12 13.15 -5.18
CA TRP A 4 15.48 11.87 -5.48
C TRP A 4 16.17 10.69 -4.76
N ILE A 5 17.40 10.87 -4.28
CA ILE A 5 18.14 9.82 -3.57
C ILE A 5 17.34 9.38 -2.32
N GLY A 6 17.23 8.07 -2.11
CA GLY A 6 16.46 7.45 -1.04
C GLY A 6 14.96 7.36 -1.33
N ARG A 7 14.46 7.93 -2.44
CA ARG A 7 13.05 7.85 -2.80
C ARG A 7 12.78 6.70 -3.76
N ARG A 8 11.60 6.10 -3.61
CA ARG A 8 11.09 5.15 -4.60
C ARG A 8 10.66 5.90 -5.85
N VAL A 9 11.15 5.48 -7.01
CA VAL A 9 10.94 6.14 -8.29
C VAL A 9 10.60 5.12 -9.38
N VAL A 10 9.84 5.57 -10.38
CA VAL A 10 9.68 4.88 -11.66
C VAL A 10 10.47 5.67 -12.70
N VAL A 11 11.35 4.99 -13.43
CA VAL A 11 12.14 5.55 -14.53
C VAL A 11 11.67 4.97 -15.85
N GLN A 12 11.12 5.83 -16.70
CA GLN A 12 10.71 5.48 -18.06
C GLN A 12 11.90 5.67 -19.01
N ARG A 13 12.18 4.66 -19.83
CA ARG A 13 13.28 4.69 -20.81
C ARG A 13 12.81 5.23 -22.16
N ARG A 14 13.71 5.89 -22.91
CA ARG A 14 13.43 6.46 -24.24
C ARG A 14 13.29 5.42 -25.34
N ASP A 15 13.83 4.22 -25.14
CA ASP A 15 13.94 3.16 -26.15
C ASP A 15 12.61 2.49 -26.53
N GLY A 16 11.47 2.98 -26.05
CA GLY A 16 10.14 2.47 -26.41
C GLY A 16 9.84 1.07 -25.85
N THR A 17 10.78 0.44 -25.14
CA THR A 17 10.48 -0.76 -24.38
C THR A 17 9.59 -0.34 -23.20
N LYS A 18 8.38 -0.91 -23.12
CA LYS A 18 7.38 -0.60 -22.08
C LYS A 18 7.83 -0.93 -20.64
N VAL A 19 9.09 -1.35 -20.45
CA VAL A 19 9.62 -1.80 -19.17
C VAL A 19 10.17 -0.59 -18.42
N ALA A 20 9.29 0.07 -17.68
CA ALA A 20 9.73 1.07 -16.71
C ALA A 20 10.51 0.37 -15.58
N VAL A 21 11.61 0.99 -15.14
CA VAL A 21 12.40 0.47 -14.02
C VAL A 21 11.90 1.14 -12.74
N GLU A 22 11.43 0.35 -11.79
CA GLU A 22 10.98 0.85 -10.49
C GLU A 22 11.90 0.39 -9.36
N GLY A 23 12.24 1.29 -8.46
CA GLY A 23 12.92 0.97 -7.21
C GLY A 23 13.31 2.21 -6.44
N VAL A 24 14.17 2.08 -5.45
CA VAL A 24 14.73 3.21 -4.70
C VAL A 24 15.94 3.75 -5.42
N LEU A 25 15.97 5.07 -5.66
CA LEU A 25 17.14 5.72 -6.25
C LEU A 25 18.26 5.76 -5.20
N LYS A 26 19.32 4.98 -5.41
CA LYS A 26 20.47 4.85 -4.48
C LYS A 26 21.56 5.87 -4.80
N ILE A 27 21.88 6.05 -6.09
CA ILE A 27 22.97 6.93 -6.53
C ILE A 27 22.45 7.87 -7.62
N TRP A 28 22.81 9.13 -7.50
CA TRP A 28 22.71 10.14 -8.56
C TRP A 28 24.13 10.60 -8.91
N ASP A 29 24.65 10.15 -10.05
CA ASP A 29 26.00 10.47 -10.51
C ASP A 29 25.94 11.47 -11.67
N SER A 30 26.16 12.74 -11.34
CA SER A 30 26.19 13.82 -12.32
C SER A 30 27.47 13.84 -13.16
N VAL A 31 28.55 13.18 -12.73
CA VAL A 31 29.84 13.19 -13.44
C VAL A 31 29.81 12.17 -14.58
N HIS A 32 29.31 10.97 -14.29
CA HIS A 32 29.16 9.89 -15.28
C HIS A 32 27.75 9.84 -15.89
N GLU A 33 26.94 10.87 -15.66
CA GLU A 33 25.58 11.05 -16.18
C GLU A 33 24.68 9.80 -16.06
N LYS A 34 24.61 9.23 -14.86
CA LYS A 34 23.87 8.00 -14.58
C LYS A 34 23.19 8.01 -13.21
N LEU A 35 22.18 7.17 -13.05
CA LEU A 35 21.58 6.85 -11.75
C LEU A 35 21.59 5.35 -11.48
N VAL A 36 21.48 4.97 -10.21
CA VAL A 36 21.39 3.57 -9.77
C VAL A 36 20.12 3.35 -8.97
N ILE A 37 19.36 2.33 -9.35
CA ILE A 37 18.09 1.95 -8.70
C ILE A 37 18.25 0.59 -8.02
N VAL A 38 17.72 0.45 -6.80
CA VAL A 38 17.69 -0.81 -6.03
C VAL A 38 16.25 -1.24 -5.71
N PRO A 39 15.96 -2.54 -5.53
CA PRO A 39 16.88 -3.70 -5.58
C PRO A 39 17.39 -4.01 -6.99
N GLY A 40 18.56 -4.67 -7.08
CA GLY A 40 19.16 -5.12 -8.35
C GLY A 40 20.26 -4.22 -8.95
N ASP A 41 20.63 -3.12 -8.28
CA ASP A 41 21.67 -2.15 -8.70
C ASP A 41 21.59 -1.79 -10.20
N VAL A 42 20.37 -1.53 -10.68
CA VAL A 42 20.13 -1.20 -12.09
C VAL A 42 20.69 0.18 -12.40
N VAL A 43 21.70 0.21 -13.27
CA VAL A 43 22.32 1.45 -13.76
C VAL A 43 21.51 1.98 -14.95
N VAL A 44 21.10 3.24 -14.89
CA VAL A 44 20.36 3.92 -15.97
C VAL A 44 21.09 5.21 -16.37
N PRO A 45 21.61 5.30 -17.61
CA PRO A 45 22.20 6.52 -18.15
C PRO A 45 21.16 7.62 -18.36
N PHE A 46 21.51 8.89 -18.12
CA PHE A 46 20.56 10.01 -18.27
C PHE A 46 20.01 10.17 -19.67
N HIS A 47 20.82 9.94 -20.71
CA HIS A 47 20.37 10.01 -22.10
C HIS A 47 19.28 8.98 -22.43
N ALA A 48 19.24 7.86 -21.70
CA ALA A 48 18.23 6.82 -21.86
C ALA A 48 16.93 7.13 -21.08
N ILE A 49 16.91 8.17 -20.25
CA ILE A 49 15.75 8.53 -19.43
C ILE A 49 14.79 9.42 -20.22
N ALA A 50 13.55 8.96 -20.37
CA ALA A 50 12.46 9.76 -20.87
C ALA A 50 11.83 10.59 -19.73
N LYS A 51 11.57 9.95 -18.59
CA LYS A 51 10.89 10.56 -17.44
C LYS A 51 11.28 9.85 -16.14
N ILE A 52 11.35 10.62 -15.05
CA ILE A 52 11.45 10.10 -13.68
C ILE A 52 10.23 10.60 -12.90
N GLU A 53 9.52 9.68 -12.26
CA GLU A 53 8.39 10.01 -11.39
C GLU A 53 8.59 9.39 -10.01
N ARG A 54 8.00 9.99 -8.98
CA ARG A 54 7.91 9.33 -7.68
C ARG A 54 7.03 8.11 -7.82
N ALA A 55 7.49 6.99 -7.29
CA ALA A 55 6.65 5.82 -7.04
C ALA A 55 5.90 5.99 -5.72
N ASP A 56 5.28 7.16 -5.49
CA ASP A 56 4.48 7.50 -4.30
C ASP A 56 3.12 6.77 -4.29
N ARG A 57 3.03 5.62 -4.97
CA ARG A 57 1.86 4.76 -4.86
C ARG A 57 2.00 3.99 -3.55
N SER A 58 1.48 4.59 -2.47
CA SER A 58 0.89 3.80 -1.39
C SER A 58 0.09 2.67 -2.05
N PRO A 59 0.28 1.41 -1.66
CA PRO A 59 -0.45 0.31 -2.27
C PRO A 59 -1.93 0.67 -2.31
N SER A 60 -2.50 0.74 -3.51
CA SER A 60 -3.91 1.07 -3.63
C SER A 60 -4.71 -0.09 -3.04
N LEU A 61 -5.67 0.26 -2.18
CA LEU A 61 -6.61 -0.73 -1.67
C LEU A 61 -7.34 -1.34 -2.87
N ASN A 62 -7.49 -2.67 -2.89
CA ASN A 62 -8.32 -3.31 -3.90
C ASN A 62 -9.71 -2.67 -3.93
N SER A 63 -10.28 -2.50 -5.13
CA SER A 63 -11.67 -2.06 -5.28
C SER A 63 -12.65 -3.06 -4.70
N ILE A 64 -12.23 -4.32 -4.56
CA ILE A 64 -12.95 -5.40 -3.93
C ILE A 64 -12.60 -5.43 -2.43
N GLY A 65 -13.60 -5.20 -1.59
CA GLY A 65 -13.52 -5.43 -0.16
C GLY A 65 -14.06 -6.81 0.20
N TYR A 66 -13.49 -7.43 1.22
CA TYR A 66 -13.95 -8.71 1.77
C TYR A 66 -14.63 -8.45 3.11
N LYS A 67 -15.89 -8.86 3.22
CA LYS A 67 -16.62 -8.83 4.49
C LYS A 67 -16.05 -9.90 5.42
N ILE A 68 -15.66 -9.49 6.63
CA ILE A 68 -15.20 -10.38 7.69
C ILE A 68 -16.44 -11.05 8.29
N ASN A 69 -16.52 -12.37 8.20
CA ASN A 69 -17.65 -13.15 8.72
C ASN A 69 -17.21 -14.23 9.73
N HIS A 70 -15.96 -14.68 9.67
CA HIS A 70 -15.46 -15.77 10.50
C HIS A 70 -14.45 -15.29 11.53
N SER A 71 -14.40 -15.96 12.69
CA SER A 71 -13.48 -15.63 13.79
C SER A 71 -12.04 -15.48 13.30
N ILE A 72 -11.53 -16.46 12.54
CA ILE A 72 -10.15 -16.45 12.03
C ILE A 72 -9.82 -15.21 11.17
N GLN A 73 -10.82 -14.63 10.49
CA GLN A 73 -10.61 -13.43 9.69
C GLN A 73 -10.52 -12.18 10.59
N PHE A 74 -11.24 -12.14 11.70
CA PHE A 74 -11.07 -11.11 12.73
C PHE A 74 -9.72 -11.27 13.44
N ASP A 75 -9.32 -12.50 13.78
CA ASP A 75 -8.01 -12.80 14.36
C ASP A 75 -6.89 -12.25 13.46
N ASN A 76 -6.95 -12.54 12.15
CA ASN A 76 -6.01 -12.01 11.17
C ASN A 76 -6.05 -10.48 11.08
N ALA A 77 -7.25 -9.87 11.08
CA ALA A 77 -7.39 -8.42 11.01
C ALA A 77 -6.77 -7.72 12.23
N VAL A 78 -6.90 -8.30 13.43
CA VAL A 78 -6.26 -7.83 14.66
C VAL A 78 -4.74 -8.03 14.58
N TYR A 79 -4.29 -9.26 14.28
CA TYR A 79 -2.87 -9.62 14.24
C TYR A 79 -2.07 -8.76 13.27
N PHE A 80 -2.56 -8.58 12.04
CA PHE A 80 -1.90 -7.78 11.02
C PHE A 80 -2.19 -6.28 11.12
N ARG A 81 -3.01 -5.85 12.10
CA ARG A 81 -3.49 -4.46 12.23
C ARG A 81 -4.04 -3.94 10.90
N SER A 82 -4.89 -4.73 10.26
CA SER A 82 -5.45 -4.40 8.95
C SER A 82 -6.37 -3.17 9.04
N HIS A 83 -6.40 -2.35 7.99
CA HIS A 83 -7.39 -1.29 7.87
C HIS A 83 -8.77 -1.87 7.52
N VAL A 84 -9.75 -1.59 8.38
CA VAL A 84 -11.12 -2.11 8.29
C VAL A 84 -12.09 -0.96 8.11
N MET A 85 -12.95 -1.07 7.10
CA MET A 85 -14.15 -0.25 6.98
C MET A 85 -15.27 -0.86 7.84
N VAL A 86 -15.96 -0.03 8.61
CA VAL A 86 -17.06 -0.44 9.48
C VAL A 86 -18.34 0.21 8.98
N TRP A 87 -19.36 -0.60 8.77
CA TRP A 87 -20.68 -0.20 8.30
C TRP A 87 -21.74 -0.56 9.34
N ARG A 88 -22.78 0.25 9.45
CA ARG A 88 -24.00 -0.03 10.21
C ARG A 88 -25.19 0.11 9.25
N GLY A 89 -25.75 -1.02 8.83
CA GLY A 89 -26.64 -1.02 7.66
C GLY A 89 -25.94 -0.41 6.44
N ASP A 90 -26.59 0.56 5.80
CA ASP A 90 -26.07 1.26 4.62
C ASP A 90 -25.20 2.49 4.95
N SER A 91 -24.99 2.78 6.24
CA SER A 91 -24.20 3.93 6.68
C SER A 91 -22.76 3.53 7.02
N LEU A 92 -21.79 4.29 6.50
CA LEU A 92 -20.38 4.11 6.82
C LEU A 92 -20.09 4.71 8.20
N ALA A 93 -19.83 3.87 9.19
CA ALA A 93 -19.50 4.29 10.55
C ALA A 93 -18.01 4.65 10.71
N ALA A 94 -17.11 3.93 10.03
CA ALA A 94 -15.70 4.24 9.98
C ALA A 94 -15.06 3.80 8.66
N SER A 95 -14.24 4.65 8.04
CA SER A 95 -13.58 4.36 6.76
C SER A 95 -12.24 3.63 6.91
N GLN A 96 -11.54 3.80 8.03
CA GLN A 96 -10.22 3.22 8.30
C GLN A 96 -10.01 2.93 9.78
N ALA A 97 -10.75 1.98 10.34
CA ALA A 97 -10.55 1.52 11.71
C ALA A 97 -9.46 0.44 11.79
N ILE A 98 -8.77 0.37 12.93
CA ILE A 98 -7.88 -0.74 13.28
C ILE A 98 -8.55 -1.54 14.40
N LEU A 99 -8.65 -2.85 14.23
CA LEU A 99 -9.17 -3.73 15.27
C LEU A 99 -8.04 -4.10 16.22
N THR A 100 -8.29 -4.06 17.53
CA THR A 100 -7.30 -4.41 18.57
C THR A 100 -7.65 -5.68 19.32
N ALA A 101 -8.92 -6.05 19.38
CA ALA A 101 -9.40 -7.29 19.95
C ALA A 101 -10.76 -7.66 19.37
N HIS A 102 -11.17 -8.91 19.50
CA HIS A 102 -12.56 -9.32 19.28
C HIS A 102 -12.88 -10.55 20.14
N ASP A 103 -14.18 -10.80 20.34
CA ASP A 103 -14.70 -12.04 20.90
C ASP A 103 -15.79 -12.60 19.97
N ALA A 104 -16.66 -13.46 20.48
CA ALA A 104 -17.75 -14.05 19.70
C ALA A 104 -18.76 -12.99 19.20
N GLU A 105 -19.02 -11.95 19.99
CA GLU A 105 -20.13 -11.02 19.76
C GLU A 105 -19.66 -9.63 19.33
N THR A 106 -18.44 -9.25 19.71
CA THR A 106 -17.96 -7.88 19.64
C THR A 106 -16.56 -7.76 19.06
N VAL A 107 -16.24 -6.56 18.62
CA VAL A 107 -14.93 -6.13 18.13
C VAL A 107 -14.56 -4.82 18.83
N THR A 108 -13.33 -4.71 19.31
CA THR A 108 -12.77 -3.49 19.89
C THR A 108 -11.87 -2.82 18.86
N LEU A 109 -12.10 -1.52 18.65
CA LEU A 109 -11.30 -0.66 17.78
C LEU A 109 -10.14 -0.03 18.56
N SER A 110 -9.12 0.47 17.84
CA SER A 110 -7.94 1.10 18.43
C SER A 110 -8.21 2.38 19.23
N ASN A 111 -9.38 3.01 19.01
CA ASN A 111 -9.85 4.16 19.80
C ASN A 111 -10.63 3.73 21.06
N GLY A 112 -10.68 2.44 21.38
CA GLY A 112 -11.37 1.88 22.53
C GLY A 112 -12.87 1.63 22.32
N ILE A 113 -13.45 2.04 21.19
CA ILE A 113 -14.86 1.78 20.89
C ILE A 113 -15.08 0.28 20.68
N ARG A 114 -16.11 -0.27 21.31
CA ARG A 114 -16.54 -1.67 21.15
C ARG A 114 -17.83 -1.72 20.35
N LEU A 115 -17.84 -2.54 19.30
CA LEU A 115 -18.95 -2.67 18.35
C LEU A 115 -19.44 -4.11 18.31
N ARG A 116 -20.76 -4.30 18.20
CA ARG A 116 -21.36 -5.62 18.03
C ARG A 116 -21.35 -6.08 16.57
N LYS A 117 -21.08 -7.37 16.37
CA LYS A 117 -20.94 -8.00 15.04
C LYS A 117 -22.27 -8.24 14.31
N ASP A 118 -23.37 -8.32 15.04
CA ASP A 118 -24.72 -8.43 14.49
C ASP A 118 -25.26 -7.07 13.99
N GLU A 119 -24.83 -5.97 14.62
CA GLU A 119 -25.22 -4.61 14.23
C GLU A 119 -24.31 -3.99 13.14
N HIS A 120 -23.09 -4.52 12.96
CA HIS A 120 -22.08 -3.93 12.08
C HIS A 120 -21.51 -4.92 11.08
N SER A 121 -21.21 -4.42 9.88
CA SER A 121 -20.42 -5.15 8.89
C SER A 121 -18.99 -4.62 8.85
N PHE A 122 -18.02 -5.52 8.89
CA PHE A 122 -16.60 -5.21 8.86
C PHE A 122 -16.03 -5.63 7.52
N VAL A 123 -15.36 -4.73 6.82
CA VAL A 123 -14.84 -4.97 5.48
C VAL A 123 -13.35 -4.64 5.44
N VAL A 124 -12.51 -5.65 5.17
CA VAL A 124 -11.08 -5.46 4.91
C VAL A 124 -10.88 -5.32 3.42
N ARG A 125 -10.04 -4.36 3.02
CA ARG A 125 -9.52 -4.33 1.66
C ARG A 125 -8.10 -4.87 1.68
N SER A 126 -7.85 -5.90 0.88
CA SER A 126 -6.47 -6.32 0.65
C SER A 126 -5.74 -5.20 -0.08
N LEU A 127 -4.48 -4.98 0.28
CA LEU A 127 -3.57 -4.20 -0.54
C LEU A 127 -3.49 -4.89 -1.91
N ARG A 128 -3.56 -4.12 -3.01
CA ARG A 128 -3.23 -4.69 -4.31
C ARG A 128 -1.81 -5.24 -4.26
N GLY A 129 -1.69 -6.57 -4.41
CA GLY A 129 -0.41 -7.17 -4.80
C GLY A 129 0.03 -6.54 -6.11
N ARG A 130 1.32 -6.27 -6.24
CA ARG A 130 1.90 -5.86 -7.51
C ARG A 130 1.85 -7.07 -8.44
N VAL A 131 1.02 -7.00 -9.48
CA VAL A 131 1.13 -7.87 -10.66
C VAL A 131 2.25 -7.32 -11.53
#